data_AF-A0AAJ3F3C6-F1
#
_entry.id   AF-A0AAJ3F3C6-F1
#
_cell.length_a   1.000
_cell.length_b   1.000
_cell.length_c   1.000
_cell.angle_alpha   90.00
_cell.angle_beta   90.00
_cell.angle_gamma   90.00
#
_symmetry.space_group_name_H-M   'P 1'
#
loop_
_entity.id
_entity.type
_entity.pdbx_description
1 polymer ?
#
loop_
_entity_poly.entity_id
_entity_poly.type
_entity_poly.pdbx_seq_one_letter_code
_entity_poly.pdbx_strand_id
1 'polypeptide(L)' 'MSADEGVCIGFVRVVFETAKAIRVEMGTEEQEWIPKTQIHDSSDVWEKDDEGDLWVSSWIAAQKGWT' A
#
# COMPACT_ATOMS: atom_id res chain seq x y z
N MET A 1 -0.09 22.45 -0.10
CA MET A 1 0.12 21.15 -0.74
C MET A 1 -1.26 20.57 -0.92
N SER A 2 -1.70 20.34 -2.16
CA SER A 2 -3.01 19.73 -2.40
C SER A 2 -2.99 18.34 -1.77
N ALA A 3 -3.89 18.09 -0.83
CA ALA A 3 -4.05 16.78 -0.23
C ALA A 3 -4.49 15.85 -1.35
N ASP A 4 -3.59 14.99 -1.81
CA ASP A 4 -3.97 13.85 -2.64
C ASP A 4 -4.78 12.97 -1.68
N GLU A 5 -6.10 12.92 -1.85
CA GLU A 5 -6.94 12.00 -1.11
C GLU A 5 -6.49 10.60 -1.55
N GLY A 6 -5.71 9.91 -0.69
CA GLY A 6 -5.21 8.58 -1.00
C GLY A 6 -6.36 7.59 -1.27
N VAL A 7 -6.05 6.49 -1.94
CA VAL A 7 -6.99 5.39 -2.19
C VAL A 7 -6.73 4.28 -1.19
N CYS A 8 -7.75 3.90 -0.43
CA CYS A 8 -7.71 2.71 0.43
C CYS A 8 -7.91 1.46 -0.43
N ILE A 9 -6.91 0.59 -0.47
CA ILE A 9 -7.01 -0.70 -1.19
C ILE A 9 -7.58 -1.81 -0.30
N GLY A 10 -7.82 -1.51 0.98
CA GLY A 10 -8.37 -2.42 1.97
C GLY A 10 -7.30 -3.15 2.78
N PHE A 11 -7.72 -4.20 3.46
CA PHE A 11 -6.89 -4.97 4.38
C PHE A 11 -5.82 -5.77 3.65
N VAL A 12 -4.56 -5.57 4.06
CA VAL A 12 -3.40 -6.27 3.51
C VAL A 12 -2.48 -6.78 4.61
N ARG A 13 -1.60 -7.72 4.25
CA ARG A 13 -0.50 -8.16 5.11
C ARG A 13 0.85 -7.88 4.46
N VAL A 14 1.79 -7.30 5.20
CA VAL A 14 3.15 -7.10 4.70
C VAL A 14 3.98 -8.38 4.87
N VAL A 15 4.24 -9.06 3.76
CA VAL A 15 5.00 -10.32 3.74
C VAL A 15 6.50 -10.11 3.58
N PHE A 16 6.92 -8.93 3.11
CA PHE A 16 8.33 -8.58 2.94
C PHE A 16 8.54 -7.07 2.99
N GLU A 17 9.71 -6.64 3.46
CA GLU A 17 10.11 -5.24 3.49
C GLU A 17 11.52 -5.04 2.94
N THR A 18 11.69 -3.94 2.22
CA THR A 18 12.98 -3.36 1.86
C THR A 18 13.05 -1.93 2.37
N ALA A 19 14.24 -1.32 2.31
CA ALA A 19 14.43 0.09 2.64
C ALA A 19 13.54 1.07 1.84
N LYS A 20 12.98 0.68 0.69
CA LYS A 20 12.21 1.57 -0.19
C LYS A 20 10.80 1.10 -0.53
N ALA A 21 10.45 -0.14 -0.20
CA ALA A 21 9.19 -0.73 -0.62
C ALA A 21 8.79 -1.87 0.32
N ILE A 22 7.49 -2.08 0.46
CA ILE A 22 6.89 -3.25 1.10
C ILE A 22 6.25 -4.15 0.06
N ARG A 23 6.23 -5.45 0.32
CA ARG A 23 5.47 -6.43 -0.46
C ARG A 23 4.26 -6.84 0.36
N VAL A 24 3.08 -6.64 -0.20
CA VAL A 24 1.81 -6.90 0.48
C VAL A 24 1.05 -8.03 -0.19
N GLU A 25 0.30 -8.79 0.61
CA GLU A 25 -0.65 -9.80 0.18
C GLU A 25 -2.07 -9.28 0.41
N MET A 26 -2.88 -9.24 -0.66
CA MET A 26 -4.20 -8.61 -0.70
C MET A 26 -5.32 -9.66 -0.71
N GLY A 27 -5.40 -10.52 0.30
CA GLY A 27 -6.48 -11.52 0.48
C GLY A 27 -6.61 -12.60 -0.62
N THR A 28 -5.98 -12.42 -1.77
CA THR A 28 -5.73 -13.40 -2.83
C THR A 28 -4.30 -13.92 -2.70
N GLU A 29 -3.94 -14.97 -3.45
CA GLU A 29 -2.54 -15.44 -3.54
C GLU A 29 -1.62 -14.44 -4.31
N GLU A 30 -2.14 -13.27 -4.71
CA GLU A 30 -1.37 -12.25 -5.41
C GLU A 30 -0.62 -11.34 -4.43
N GLN A 31 0.65 -11.10 -4.74
CA GLN A 31 1.54 -10.25 -3.96
C GLN A 31 1.99 -9.06 -4.78
N GLU A 32 1.94 -7.87 -4.17
CA GLU A 32 2.24 -6.63 -4.86
C GLU A 32 3.30 -5.81 -4.13
N TRP A 33 4.18 -5.18 -4.90
CA TRP A 33 5.19 -4.28 -4.38
C TRP A 33 4.70 -2.85 -4.37
N ILE A 34 4.75 -2.23 -3.19
CA ILE A 34 4.33 -0.85 -2.97
C ILE A 34 5.55 -0.05 -2.50
N PRO A 35 6.01 0.94 -3.28
CA PRO A 35 7.05 1.85 -2.82
C PRO A 35 6.56 2.63 -1.60
N LYS A 36 7.40 2.76 -0.58
CA LYS A 36 7.06 3.49 0.66
C LYS A 36 6.69 4.96 0.41
N THR A 37 7.24 5.56 -0.65
CA THR A 37 6.90 6.92 -1.07
C THR A 37 5.50 7.06 -1.65
N GLN A 38 4.83 5.95 -1.95
CA GLN A 38 3.45 5.92 -2.44
C GLN A 38 2.46 5.44 -1.38
N ILE A 39 2.93 5.06 -0.19
CA ILE A 39 2.08 4.75 0.96
C ILE A 39 1.65 6.08 1.58
N HIS A 40 0.35 6.24 1.81
CA HIS A 40 -0.20 7.42 2.46
C HIS A 40 -0.02 7.33 3.97
N ASP A 41 0.19 8.46 4.64
CA ASP A 41 0.35 8.57 6.10
C ASP A 41 -0.85 8.00 6.92
N SER A 42 -1.99 7.76 6.25
CA SER A 42 -3.19 7.15 6.81
C SER A 42 -3.19 5.62 6.79
N SER A 43 -2.15 4.99 6.23
CA SER A 43 -1.99 3.53 6.17
C SER A 43 -1.70 2.96 7.56
N ASP A 44 -2.32 1.83 7.88
CA ASP A 44 -2.01 1.07 9.10
C ASP A 44 -0.72 0.24 8.96
N VAL A 45 -0.26 0.02 7.72
CA VAL A 45 0.89 -0.85 7.42
C VAL A 45 2.07 -0.08 6.83
N TRP A 46 3.28 -0.36 7.33
CA TRP A 46 4.52 0.32 6.94
C TRP A 46 5.76 -0.60 6.90
N GLU A 47 5.77 -1.64 7.72
CA GLU A 47 6.92 -2.51 7.98
C GLU A 47 6.54 -3.99 7.83
N LYS A 48 7.55 -4.86 7.81
CA LYS A 48 7.33 -6.31 7.71
C LYS A 48 6.45 -6.80 8.88
N ASP A 49 5.53 -7.72 8.56
CA ASP A 49 4.61 -8.37 9.49
C ASP A 49 3.45 -7.46 9.98
N ASP A 50 3.35 -6.22 9.50
CA ASP A 50 2.16 -5.38 9.68
C ASP A 50 0.93 -5.96 8.94
N GLU A 51 -0.24 -5.77 9.55
CA GLU A 51 -1.55 -6.15 9.01
C GLU A 51 -2.55 -5.01 9.26
N GLY A 52 -3.29 -4.59 8.24
CA GLY A 52 -4.23 -3.47 8.35
C GLY A 52 -4.61 -2.86 7.01
N ASP A 53 -5.32 -1.73 7.05
CA ASP A 53 -5.75 -1.04 5.84
C ASP A 53 -4.57 -0.29 5.19
N LEU A 54 -4.30 -0.61 3.92
CA LEU A 54 -3.29 0.08 3.14
C LEU A 54 -3.92 1.22 2.34
N TRP A 55 -3.41 2.42 2.59
CA TRP A 55 -3.71 3.62 1.81
C TRP A 55 -2.53 3.95 0.90
N VAL A 56 -2.80 4.19 -0.38
CA VAL A 56 -1.78 4.55 -1.38
C VAL A 56 -2.12 5.84 -2.11
N SER A 57 -1.16 6.44 -2.80
CA SER A 57 -1.41 7.62 -3.65
C SER A 57 -2.40 7.31 -4.77
N SER A 58 -3.19 8.31 -5.18
CA SER A 58 -4.12 8.16 -6.32
C SER A 58 -3.40 7.77 -7.62
N TRP A 59 -2.14 8.20 -7.76
CA TRP A 59 -1.32 7.90 -8.93
C TRP A 59 -1.01 6.41 -9.07
N ILE A 60 -0.54 5.75 -7.99
CA ILE A 60 -0.21 4.32 -8.08
C ILE A 60 -1.48 3.48 -8.19
N ALA A 61 -2.57 3.89 -7.54
CA ALA A 61 -3.87 3.24 -7.66
C ALA A 61 -4.34 3.22 -9.12
N ALA A 62 -4.31 4.37 -9.80
CA ALA A 62 -4.65 4.46 -11.22
C ALA A 62 -3.73 3.62 -12.13
N GLN A 63 -2.42 3.57 -11.83
CA GLN A 63 -1.47 2.75 -12.60
C GLN A 63 -1.73 1.24 -12.43
N LYS A 64 -2.20 0.82 -11.26
CA LYS A 64 -2.52 -0.57 -10.91
C LYS A 64 -3.96 -0.96 -11.26
N GLY A 65 -4.81 0.00 -11.60
CA GLY A 65 -6.24 -0.22 -11.85
C GLY A 65 -7.07 -0.37 -10.58
N TRP A 66 -6.60 0.16 -9.45
CA TRP A 66 -7.34 0.23 -8.19
C TRP A 66 -8.15 1.53 -8.18
N THR A 67 -9.48 1.42 -8.07
CA THR A 67 -10.42 2.56 -8.12
C THR A 67 -11.39 2.53 -6.96
#